data_AF-A0A972VY75-F1
#
_entry.id   AF-A0A972VY75-F1
#
_cell.length_a   1.000
_cell.length_b   1.000
_cell.length_c   1.000
_cell.angle_alpha   90.00
_cell.angle_beta   90.00
_cell.angle_gamma   90.00
#
_symmetry.space_group_name_H-M   'P 1'
#
loop_
_entity.id
_entity.type
_entity.pdbx_description
1 polymer ?
#
loop_
_entity_poly.entity_id
_entity_poly.type
_entity_poly.pdbx_seq_one_letter_code
_entity_poly.pdbx_strand_id
1 'polypeptide(L)' 'MQAHFDNGSFWFDSLQASLLPAPVETLPAQVDIAIVGAGYTGLWTAYYLNQLAPALSIADIGDADVGDVIALW' A
#
# COMPACT_ATOMS: atom_id res chain seq x y z
N MET A 1 -19.17 6.08 19.85
CA MET A 1 -19.36 7.43 19.26
C MET A 1 -18.51 7.46 18.01
N GLN A 2 -19.08 7.18 16.84
CA GLN A 2 -18.34 7.19 15.58
C GLN A 2 -18.15 8.65 15.15
N ALA A 3 -16.90 9.08 14.96
CA ALA A 3 -16.61 10.40 14.46
C ALA A 3 -17.05 10.49 13.00
N HIS A 4 -18.06 11.31 12.74
CA HIS A 4 -18.52 11.63 11.40
C HIS A 4 -17.58 12.69 10.83
N PHE A 5 -16.56 12.26 10.09
CA PHE A 5 -15.56 13.15 9.50
C PHE A 5 -16.07 13.74 8.17
N ASP A 6 -17.12 14.54 8.22
CA ASP A 6 -17.64 15.18 7.01
C ASP A 6 -16.82 16.44 6.69
N ASN A 7 -15.89 16.31 5.75
CA ASN A 7 -15.02 17.41 5.31
C ASN A 7 -15.48 18.05 3.99
N GLY A 8 -16.63 17.61 3.45
CA GLY A 8 -17.24 18.13 2.22
C GLY A 8 -16.50 17.80 0.92
N SER A 9 -15.60 16.81 0.93
CA SER A 9 -14.90 16.37 -0.28
C SER A 9 -15.61 15.19 -0.94
N PHE A 10 -15.82 15.29 -2.26
CA PHE A 10 -16.45 14.24 -3.05
C PHE A 10 -15.87 12.85 -2.80
N TRP A 11 -14.55 12.76 -2.65
CA TRP A 11 -13.83 11.51 -2.44
C TRP A 11 -14.11 10.89 -1.08
N PHE A 12 -14.24 11.70 -0.03
CA PHE A 12 -14.55 11.22 1.31
C PHE A 12 -16.02 10.81 1.43
N ASP A 13 -16.90 11.55 0.77
CA ASP A 13 -18.34 11.27 0.71
C ASP A 13 -18.66 10.00 -0.11
N SER A 14 -17.80 9.67 -1.08
CA SER A 14 -17.95 8.48 -1.94
C SER A 14 -17.44 7.19 -1.29
N LEU A 15 -16.81 7.26 -0.11
CA LEU A 15 -16.32 6.08 0.59
C LEU A 15 -17.49 5.23 1.09
N GLN A 16 -17.64 4.02 0.53
CA GLN A 16 -18.58 3.02 1.04
C GLN A 16 -17.98 2.22 2.22
N ALA A 17 -16.65 2.29 2.39
CA ALA A 17 -15.92 1.55 3.40
C ALA A 17 -15.84 2.32 4.73
N SER A 18 -15.75 1.56 5.82
CA SER A 18 -15.50 2.11 7.15
C SER A 18 -14.18 2.87 7.19
N LEU A 19 -14.17 4.03 7.86
CA LEU A 19 -12.94 4.79 8.15
C LEU A 19 -12.10 4.17 9.26
N LEU A 20 -12.54 3.03 9.82
CA LEU A 20 -11.73 2.28 10.75
C LEU A 20 -10.53 1.72 9.98
N PRO A 21 -9.30 1.95 10.46
CA PRO A 21 -8.12 1.34 9.85
C PRO A 21 -8.32 -0.17 9.76
N ALA A 22 -8.08 -0.73 8.57
CA ALA A 22 -7.98 -2.18 8.41
C ALA A 22 -6.90 -2.73 9.35
N PRO A 23 -7.00 -4.00 9.78
CA PRO A 23 -5.91 -4.67 10.48
C PRO A 23 -4.62 -4.50 9.66
N VAL A 24 -3.61 -3.88 10.26
CA VAL A 24 -2.34 -3.64 9.59
C VAL A 24 -1.66 -4.99 9.38
N GLU A 25 -1.41 -5.33 8.11
CA GLU A 25 -0.58 -6.48 7.80
C GLU A 25 0.84 -6.22 8.33
N THR A 26 1.52 -7.26 8.82
CA THR A 26 2.81 -7.07 9.48
C THR A 26 3.84 -6.66 8.43
N LEU A 27 4.17 -5.38 8.39
CA LEU A 27 5.19 -4.85 7.49
C LEU A 27 6.60 -5.17 8.01
N PRO A 28 7.59 -5.33 7.12
CA PRO A 28 8.99 -5.42 7.51
C PRO A 28 9.39 -4.19 8.33
N ALA A 29 10.25 -4.38 9.34
CA ALA A 29 10.73 -3.28 10.18
C ALA A 29 11.59 -2.26 9.39
N GLN A 30 12.23 -2.70 8.31
CA GLN A 30 13.08 -1.87 7.45
C GLN A 30 13.15 -2.45 6.04
N VAL A 31 13.12 -1.56 5.05
CA VAL A 31 13.39 -1.82 3.63
C VAL A 31 14.14 -0.64 3.04
N ASP A 32 14.83 -0.85 1.92
CA ASP A 32 15.49 0.24 1.19
C ASP A 32 14.47 1.11 0.44
N ILE A 33 13.41 0.49 -0.11
CA ILE A 33 12.35 1.16 -0.85
C ILE A 33 10.98 0.60 -0.45
N ALA A 34 10.04 1.49 -0.14
CA ALA A 34 8.63 1.18 0.04
C ALA A 34 7.81 1.81 -1.08
N ILE A 35 7.01 1.01 -1.78
CA ILE A 35 6.07 1.43 -2.82
C ILE A 35 4.65 1.34 -2.23
N VAL A 36 3.88 2.42 -2.37
CA VAL A 36 2.49 2.47 -1.90
C VAL A 36 1.56 2.42 -3.11
N GLY A 37 0.75 1.37 -3.18
CA GLY A 37 -0.13 1.06 -4.29
C GLY A 37 0.40 -0.08 -5.15
N ALA A 38 0.16 -1.33 -4.71
CA ALA A 38 0.49 -2.58 -5.40
C ALA A 38 -0.36 -2.86 -6.66
N GLY A 39 -0.74 -1.80 -7.38
CA GLY A 39 -1.32 -1.90 -8.73
C GLY A 39 -0.24 -2.11 -9.79
N TYR A 40 -0.64 -2.13 -11.06
CA TYR A 40 0.29 -2.34 -12.19
C TYR A 40 1.49 -1.40 -12.16
N THR A 41 1.28 -0.12 -11.86
CA THR A 41 2.36 0.86 -11.80
C THR A 41 3.36 0.51 -10.69
N GLY A 42 2.89 0.15 -9.49
CA GLY A 42 3.75 -0.25 -8.37
C GLY A 42 4.60 -1.48 -8.71
N LEU A 43 3.97 -2.53 -9.23
CA LEU A 43 4.64 -3.76 -9.61
C LEU A 43 5.67 -3.56 -10.74
N TRP A 44 5.33 -2.75 -11.75
CA TRP A 44 6.28 -2.41 -12.82
C TRP A 44 7.47 -1.60 -12.29
N THR A 45 7.24 -0.68 -11.37
CA THR A 45 8.32 0.05 -10.70
C THR A 45 9.20 -0.89 -9.90
N ALA A 46 8.63 -1.78 -9.09
CA ALA A 46 9.37 -2.79 -8.35
C ALA A 46 10.22 -3.69 -9.26
N TYR A 47 9.63 -4.13 -10.38
CA TYR A 47 10.30 -4.95 -11.39
C TYR A 47 11.55 -4.25 -11.96
N TYR A 48 11.43 -2.98 -12.38
CA TYR A 48 12.57 -2.26 -12.95
C TYR A 48 13.63 -1.91 -11.90
N LEU A 49 13.24 -1.59 -10.66
CA LEU A 49 14.19 -1.36 -9.57
C LEU A 49 15.00 -2.61 -9.27
N ASN A 50 14.35 -3.78 -9.18
CA ASN A 50 15.05 -5.05 -8.95
C ASN A 50 16.02 -5.39 -10.09
N GLN A 51 15.66 -5.10 -11.34
CA GLN A 51 16.57 -5.31 -12.47
C GLN A 51 17.81 -4.41 -12.43
N LEU A 52 17.66 -3.15 -12.00
CA LEU A 52 18.74 -2.17 -11.97
C LEU A 52 19.63 -2.30 -10.73
N ALA A 53 19.04 -2.73 -9.61
CA ALA A 53 19.71 -2.81 -8.31
C ALA A 53 19.15 -3.99 -7.49
N PRO A 54 19.55 -5.23 -7.83
CA PRO A 54 19.01 -6.46 -7.21
C PRO A 54 19.41 -6.65 -5.74
N ALA A 55 20.26 -5.79 -5.20
CA ALA A 55 20.63 -5.80 -3.78
C ALA A 55 19.66 -4.99 -2.90
N LEU A 56 18.72 -4.24 -3.50
CA LEU A 56 17.74 -3.45 -2.75
C LEU A 56 16.61 -4.33 -2.26
N SER A 57 16.29 -4.19 -0.97
CA SER A 57 15.05 -4.71 -0.40
C SER A 57 13.90 -3.75 -0.73
N ILE A 58 12.89 -4.25 -1.42
CA ILE A 58 11.75 -3.47 -1.91
C ILE A 58 10.47 -4.06 -1.35
N ALA A 59 9.65 -3.28 -0.64
CA ALA A 59 8.29 -3.66 -0.26
C ALA A 59 7.25 -2.91 -1.11
N ASP A 60 6.30 -3.62 -1.70
CA ASP A 60 5.11 -3.04 -2.36
C ASP A 60 3.89 -3.26 -1.47
N ILE A 61 3.13 -2.19 -1.19
CA ILE A 61 2.09 -2.14 -0.16
C ILE A 61 0.76 -1.83 -0.84
N GLY A 62 -0.14 -2.82 -0.85
CA GLY A 62 -1.48 -2.71 -1.41
C GLY A 62 -2.57 -2.48 -0.38
N ASP A 63 -3.81 -2.46 -0.87
CA ASP A 63 -4.98 -2.57 -0.01
C ASP A 63 -5.09 -4.00 0.54
N ALA A 64 -5.54 -4.14 1.79
CA ALA A 64 -5.49 -5.41 2.53
C ALA A 64 -6.36 -6.51 1.89
N ASP A 65 -7.44 -6.12 1.20
CA ASP A 65 -8.31 -7.06 0.47
C ASP A 65 -7.63 -7.65 -0.80
N VAL A 66 -6.51 -7.07 -1.22
CA VAL A 66 -5.72 -7.53 -2.36
C VAL A 66 -4.60 -8.48 -1.91
N GLY A 67 -4.34 -8.61 -0.60
CA GLY A 67 -3.58 -9.72 -0.01
C GLY A 67 -2.08 -9.77 -0.31
N ASP A 68 -1.47 -8.65 -0.69
CA ASP A 68 -0.21 -8.68 -1.42
C ASP A 68 0.81 -7.67 -0.86
N VAL A 69 1.58 -8.06 0.16
CA VAL A 69 2.97 -7.60 0.28
C VAL A 69 3.80 -8.46 -0.68
N ILE A 70 3.69 -8.18 -1.98
CA ILE A 70 4.45 -8.90 -3.00
C ILE A 70 5.75 -8.14 -3.26
N ALA A 71 6.75 -8.52 -2.47
CA ALA A 71 8.16 -8.65 -2.83
C ALA A 71 8.97 -8.59 -1.54
N LEU A 72 9.67 -9.67 -1.21
CA LEU A 72 10.85 -9.66 -0.36
C LEU A 72 11.84 -10.60 -1.05
N TRP A 73 12.32 -10.18 -2.21
CA TRP A 73 13.51 -10.77 -2.85
C TRP A 73 14.71 -9.92 -2.49
#